data_AF-A0A9D6UKQ6-F1
#
_entry.id   AF-A0A9D6UKQ6-F1
#
_cell.length_a   1.000
_cell.length_b   1.000
_cell.length_c   1.000
_cell.angle_alpha   90.00
_cell.angle_beta   90.00
_cell.angle_gamma   90.00
#
_symmetry.space_group_name_H-M   'P 1'
#
loop_
_entity.id
_entity.type
_entity.pdbx_description
1 polymer ?
#
loop_
_entity_poly.entity_id
_entity_poly.type
_entity_poly.pdbx_seq_one_letter_code
_entity_poly.pdbx_strand_id
1 'polypeptide(L)'
;MLRAISCLLLVVSCLLLVSCARSVTQIVNYGDQMAVEVTLAGTMDASANRYFLILSSTPDYKIPLPPPDNPSWEALEPGSQPQQGAAADYYSNFYATWTGYVIVEPGGCLLAKGPFVQNQTVSRETLSTLSEIDNKIRFNFRLDRVFGAAVPAQIYFDFISVPWPSGAAKIPADHLSSTNNYISKVSGSILTVNDEVNVSLDPARDIISCKVAVQ
;
A
#
# COMPACT_ATOMS: atom_id res chain seq x y z
N MET A 1 -30.83 63.40 -31.28
CA MET A 1 -31.34 62.01 -31.09
C MET A 1 -30.32 60.90 -31.34
N LEU A 2 -29.21 61.13 -32.07
CA LEU A 2 -28.22 60.07 -32.38
C LEU A 2 -27.35 59.58 -31.20
N ARG A 3 -27.15 60.40 -30.15
CA ARG A 3 -26.24 60.05 -29.03
C ARG A 3 -26.83 59.08 -28.00
N ALA A 4 -28.16 58.97 -27.91
CA ALA A 4 -28.83 58.09 -26.95
C ALA A 4 -28.78 56.61 -27.37
N ILE A 5 -28.72 56.34 -28.67
CA ILE A 5 -28.71 54.99 -29.24
C ILE A 5 -27.35 54.30 -29.04
N SER A 6 -26.25 55.06 -29.10
CA SER A 6 -24.89 54.52 -28.91
C SER A 6 -24.58 54.12 -27.45
N CYS A 7 -25.17 54.79 -26.45
CA CYS A 7 -25.02 54.37 -25.06
C CYS A 7 -25.81 53.09 -24.74
N LEU A 8 -26.98 52.89 -25.37
CA LEU A 8 -27.81 51.72 -25.13
C LEU A 8 -27.17 50.43 -25.67
N LEU A 9 -26.50 50.50 -26.83
CA LEU A 9 -25.79 49.37 -27.43
C LEU A 9 -24.56 48.92 -26.63
N LEU A 10 -23.88 49.86 -25.95
CA LEU A 10 -22.71 49.54 -25.13
C LEU A 10 -23.13 48.81 -23.83
N VAL A 11 -24.25 49.19 -23.23
CA VAL A 11 -24.78 48.57 -22.01
C VAL A 11 -25.29 47.14 -22.27
N VAL A 12 -25.94 46.90 -23.41
CA VAL A 12 -26.40 45.55 -23.80
C VAL A 12 -25.23 44.61 -24.12
N SER A 13 -24.11 45.15 -24.62
CA SER A 13 -22.90 44.35 -24.93
C SER A 13 -22.14 43.92 -23.68
N CYS A 14 -22.17 44.71 -22.60
CA CYS A 14 -21.54 44.35 -21.32
C CYS A 14 -22.34 43.30 -20.52
N LEU A 15 -23.65 43.18 -20.73
CA LEU A 15 -24.51 42.21 -20.03
C LEU A 15 -24.37 40.77 -20.55
N LEU A 16 -23.78 40.57 -21.75
CA LEU A 16 -23.57 39.25 -22.36
C LEU A 16 -22.25 38.58 -21.95
N LEU A 17 -21.39 39.26 -21.17
CA LEU A 17 -20.13 38.71 -20.68
C LEU A 17 -20.23 38.04 -19.31
N VAL A 18 -21.43 37.99 -18.72
CA VAL A 18 -21.68 37.17 -17.52
C VAL A 18 -21.91 35.72 -17.94
N SER A 19 -20.90 35.15 -18.60
CA SER A 19 -20.77 33.71 -18.76
C SER A 19 -20.58 33.15 -17.36
N CYS A 20 -21.65 32.67 -16.75
CA CYS A 20 -21.58 31.86 -15.54
C CYS A 20 -20.65 30.68 -15.85
N ALA A 21 -19.40 30.78 -15.43
CA ALA A 21 -18.50 29.64 -15.36
C ALA A 21 -19.17 28.66 -14.40
N ARG A 22 -19.88 27.66 -14.94
CA ARG A 22 -20.27 26.49 -14.16
C ARG A 22 -18.97 25.88 -13.69
N SER A 23 -18.66 26.08 -12.41
CA SER A 23 -17.70 25.24 -11.71
C SER A 23 -18.24 23.82 -11.77
N VAL A 24 -17.75 23.04 -12.73
CA VAL A 24 -18.00 21.60 -12.79
C VAL A 24 -17.14 21.01 -11.68
N THR A 25 -17.71 20.88 -10.48
CA THR A 25 -17.10 20.05 -9.44
C THR A 25 -17.09 18.64 -9.99
N GLN A 26 -15.94 18.14 -10.43
CA GLN A 26 -15.81 16.77 -10.86
C GLN A 26 -16.27 15.87 -9.71
N ILE A 27 -17.28 15.04 -9.95
CA ILE A 27 -17.66 14.00 -9.01
C ILE A 27 -16.51 13.00 -9.01
N VAL A 28 -15.72 13.03 -7.94
CA VAL A 28 -14.64 12.05 -7.74
C VAL A 28 -15.28 10.81 -7.14
N ASN A 29 -15.36 9.74 -7.93
CA ASN A 29 -15.75 8.44 -7.40
C ASN A 29 -14.58 7.85 -6.61
N TYR A 30 -14.82 7.53 -5.34
CA TYR A 30 -13.86 6.80 -4.53
C TYR A 30 -14.04 5.30 -4.76
N GLY A 31 -12.92 4.57 -4.83
CA GLY A 31 -12.97 3.12 -4.87
C GLY A 31 -13.13 2.54 -3.46
N ASP A 32 -13.71 1.36 -3.40
CA ASP A 32 -13.99 0.65 -2.15
C ASP A 32 -13.02 -0.53 -1.96
N GLN A 33 -12.30 -0.93 -3.01
CA GLN A 33 -11.39 -2.08 -2.99
C GLN A 33 -10.01 -1.71 -3.51
N MET A 34 -9.00 -2.38 -2.96
CA MET A 34 -7.64 -2.40 -3.51
C MET A 34 -7.36 -3.79 -4.04
N ALA A 35 -6.93 -3.86 -5.29
CA ALA A 35 -6.43 -5.07 -5.93
C ALA A 35 -4.91 -4.97 -6.06
N VAL A 36 -4.22 -6.05 -5.71
CA VAL A 36 -2.75 -6.12 -5.68
C VAL A 36 -2.30 -7.33 -6.49
N GLU A 37 -1.36 -7.11 -7.41
CA GLU A 37 -0.63 -8.15 -8.14
C GLU A 37 0.86 -7.89 -7.97
N VAL A 38 1.57 -8.84 -7.36
CA VAL A 38 3.03 -8.83 -7.28
C VAL A 38 3.59 -9.91 -8.16
N THR A 39 4.58 -9.58 -8.97
CA THR A 39 5.32 -10.54 -9.80
C THR A 39 6.70 -10.74 -9.20
N LEU A 40 7.04 -12.01 -8.96
CA LEU A 40 8.35 -12.47 -8.53
C LEU A 40 9.15 -12.99 -9.75
N ALA A 41 10.47 -13.06 -9.63
CA ALA A 41 11.33 -13.60 -10.69
C ALA A 41 11.10 -15.10 -10.93
N GLY A 42 10.68 -15.82 -9.89
CA GLY A 42 10.33 -17.24 -9.93
C GLY A 42 9.04 -17.54 -9.18
N THR A 43 8.66 -18.81 -9.16
CA THR A 43 7.47 -19.30 -8.46
C THR A 43 7.58 -19.01 -6.96
N MET A 44 6.52 -18.46 -6.36
CA MET A 44 6.49 -18.20 -4.92
C MET A 44 6.68 -19.49 -4.10
N ASP A 45 7.32 -19.39 -2.94
CA ASP A 45 7.38 -20.49 -1.97
C ASP A 45 6.89 -19.99 -0.61
N ALA A 46 5.58 -20.08 -0.39
CA ALA A 46 4.96 -19.70 0.88
C ALA A 46 5.32 -20.66 2.03
N SER A 47 5.87 -21.84 1.76
CA SER A 47 6.29 -22.76 2.81
C SER A 47 7.60 -22.30 3.47
N ALA A 48 8.53 -21.78 2.66
CA ALA A 48 9.81 -21.26 3.13
C ALA A 48 9.82 -19.75 3.38
N ASN A 49 8.89 -18.99 2.80
CA ASN A 49 8.87 -17.52 2.86
C ASN A 49 7.53 -16.97 3.36
N ARG A 50 7.56 -15.70 3.74
CA ARG A 50 6.38 -14.85 3.92
C ARG A 50 6.53 -13.61 3.07
N TYR A 51 5.40 -13.14 2.56
CA TYR A 51 5.36 -11.92 1.77
C TYR A 51 4.38 -10.96 2.43
N PHE A 52 4.81 -9.72 2.64
CA PHE A 52 4.01 -8.73 3.34
C PHE A 52 3.73 -7.56 2.42
N LEU A 53 2.45 -7.18 2.30
CA LEU A 53 2.07 -5.84 1.89
C LEU A 53 1.82 -5.03 3.16
N ILE A 54 2.67 -4.07 3.43
CA ILE A 54 2.52 -3.13 4.56
C ILE A 54 1.77 -1.91 4.04
N LEU A 55 0.77 -1.45 4.80
CA LEU A 55 -0.10 -0.32 4.44
C LEU A 55 0.00 0.78 5.49
N SER A 56 0.04 2.03 5.04
CA SER A 56 0.01 3.19 5.92
C SER A 56 -0.86 4.34 5.37
N SER A 57 -1.38 5.15 6.27
CA SER A 57 -2.00 6.44 5.98
C SER A 57 -1.01 7.60 6.05
N THR A 58 0.27 7.36 6.39
CA THR A 58 1.28 8.42 6.54
C THR A 58 2.48 8.19 5.60
N PRO A 59 3.06 9.27 5.04
CA PRO A 59 4.20 9.18 4.13
C PRO A 59 5.52 8.79 4.82
N ASP A 60 5.60 8.84 6.14
CA ASP A 60 6.78 8.60 6.95
C ASP A 60 6.79 7.21 7.61
N TYR A 61 5.95 6.29 7.12
CA TYR A 61 5.92 4.93 7.60
C TYR A 61 7.26 4.23 7.41
N LYS A 62 7.56 3.28 8.31
CA LYS A 62 8.87 2.63 8.36
C LYS A 62 8.72 1.13 8.36
N ILE A 63 9.69 0.46 7.77
CA ILE A 63 9.78 -1.00 7.66
C ILE A 63 11.15 -1.44 8.18
N PRO A 64 11.24 -2.57 8.90
CA PRO A 64 12.51 -3.14 9.31
C PRO A 64 13.25 -3.76 8.11
N LEU A 65 13.95 -2.94 7.32
CA LEU A 65 14.74 -3.37 6.17
C LEU A 65 16.21 -3.67 6.56
N PRO A 66 16.91 -4.57 5.84
CA PRO A 66 18.31 -4.89 6.07
C PRO A 66 19.25 -3.69 5.78
N PRO A 67 20.53 -3.77 6.17
CA PRO A 67 21.52 -2.73 5.87
C PRO A 67 21.58 -2.38 4.37
N PRO A 68 21.81 -1.11 4.01
CA PRO A 68 22.33 -0.03 4.88
C PRO A 68 21.29 0.66 5.77
N ASP A 69 20.01 0.37 5.59
CA ASP A 69 18.92 1.16 6.19
C ASP A 69 18.87 1.02 7.71
N ASN A 70 19.13 -0.17 8.23
CA ASN A 70 19.04 -0.41 9.67
C ASN A 70 19.77 -1.71 10.07
N PRO A 71 20.44 -1.79 11.23
CA PRO A 71 21.16 -2.99 11.61
C PRO A 71 20.17 -4.05 12.10
N SER A 72 20.09 -5.18 11.39
CA SER A 72 19.61 -6.45 11.97
C SER A 72 18.16 -6.45 12.49
N TRP A 73 17.28 -5.60 11.97
CA TRP A 73 15.85 -5.66 12.33
C TRP A 73 15.13 -6.75 11.54
N GLU A 74 14.23 -7.46 12.20
CA GLU A 74 13.44 -8.51 11.60
C GLU A 74 12.09 -8.00 11.08
N ALA A 75 11.66 -8.44 9.91
CA ALA A 75 10.28 -8.26 9.48
C ALA A 75 9.40 -9.36 10.08
N LEU A 76 8.86 -9.05 11.26
CA LEU A 76 7.94 -9.89 12.01
C LEU A 76 6.57 -9.23 12.10
N GLU A 77 5.58 -10.06 12.40
CA GLU A 77 4.24 -9.57 12.69
C GLU A 77 4.17 -8.94 14.08
N PRO A 78 3.36 -7.89 14.27
CA PRO A 78 3.14 -7.33 15.60
C PRO A 78 2.60 -8.39 16.55
N GLY A 79 3.19 -8.45 17.75
CA GLY A 79 2.92 -9.48 18.76
C GLY A 79 3.94 -10.61 18.78
N SER A 80 4.78 -10.73 17.74
CA SER A 80 5.89 -11.68 17.72
C SER A 80 7.02 -11.25 18.65
N GLN A 81 7.76 -12.22 19.18
CA GLN A 81 9.01 -11.96 19.89
C GLN A 81 10.17 -11.96 18.91
N PRO A 82 10.90 -10.84 18.76
CA PRO A 82 12.08 -10.80 17.92
C PRO A 82 13.22 -11.58 18.56
N GLN A 83 14.08 -12.16 17.72
CA GLN A 83 15.38 -12.68 18.14
C GLN A 83 16.41 -11.56 18.30
N GLN A 84 16.23 -10.45 17.58
CA GLN A 84 17.13 -9.30 17.56
C GLN A 84 16.38 -8.02 17.99
N GLY A 85 16.89 -7.36 19.02
CA GLY A 85 16.28 -6.15 19.60
C GLY A 85 15.16 -6.44 20.61
N ALA A 86 14.56 -5.39 21.18
CA ALA A 86 13.43 -5.52 22.09
C ALA A 86 12.10 -5.34 21.36
N ALA A 87 11.07 -6.12 21.71
CA ALA A 87 9.74 -5.99 21.10
C ALA A 87 9.21 -4.54 21.14
N ALA A 88 9.46 -3.80 22.22
CA ALA A 88 9.06 -2.40 22.37
C ALA A 88 9.64 -1.48 21.29
N ASP A 89 10.86 -1.75 20.82
CA ASP A 89 11.52 -0.97 19.77
C ASP A 89 10.81 -1.13 18.43
N TYR A 90 10.27 -2.31 18.13
CA TYR A 90 9.52 -2.52 16.90
C TYR A 90 8.21 -1.74 16.87
N TYR A 91 7.53 -1.63 18.02
CA TYR A 91 6.31 -0.82 18.12
C TYR A 91 6.59 0.66 17.94
N SER A 92 7.64 1.18 18.57
CA SER A 92 7.98 2.61 18.49
C SER A 92 8.58 3.02 17.15
N ASN A 93 9.33 2.13 16.49
CA ASN A 93 10.02 2.44 15.24
C ASN A 93 9.25 2.06 13.97
N PHE A 94 8.42 1.02 14.00
CA PHE A 94 7.77 0.48 12.80
C PHE A 94 6.25 0.38 12.96
N TYR A 95 5.76 -0.45 13.88
CA TYR A 95 4.35 -0.86 13.89
C TYR A 95 3.37 0.28 14.20
N ALA A 96 3.78 1.30 14.96
CA ALA A 96 2.95 2.49 15.19
C ALA A 96 2.67 3.29 13.91
N THR A 97 3.49 3.11 12.87
CA THR A 97 3.31 3.79 11.57
C THR A 97 2.47 2.99 10.58
N TRP A 98 2.13 1.74 10.90
CA TRP A 98 1.35 0.86 10.02
C TRP A 98 -0.14 1.01 10.32
N THR A 99 -0.94 1.14 9.27
CA THR A 99 -2.42 1.09 9.38
C THR A 99 -2.95 -0.33 9.23
N GLY A 100 -2.20 -1.20 8.56
CA GLY A 100 -2.48 -2.62 8.46
C GLY A 100 -1.41 -3.32 7.63
N TYR A 101 -1.52 -4.63 7.52
CA TYR A 101 -0.72 -5.41 6.58
C TYR A 101 -1.50 -6.61 6.05
N VAL A 102 -1.15 -7.05 4.85
CA VAL A 102 -1.52 -8.37 4.33
C VAL A 102 -0.29 -9.25 4.37
N ILE A 103 -0.40 -10.44 4.96
CA ILE A 103 0.63 -11.47 4.91
C ILE A 103 0.18 -12.61 4.01
N VAL A 104 1.08 -13.08 3.16
CA VAL A 104 0.92 -14.29 2.35
C VAL A 104 1.72 -15.41 3.00
N GLU A 105 1.00 -16.47 3.34
CA GLU A 105 1.54 -17.66 4.00
C GLU A 105 0.85 -18.94 3.49
N PRO A 106 1.27 -20.16 3.89
CA PRO A 106 0.72 -21.41 3.32
C PRO A 106 -0.80 -21.50 3.42
N GLY A 107 -1.40 -20.88 4.45
CA GLY A 107 -2.85 -20.88 4.67
C GLY A 107 -3.63 -19.92 3.78
N GLY A 108 -2.98 -18.97 3.10
CA GLY A 108 -3.67 -17.94 2.32
C GLY A 108 -3.05 -16.54 2.43
N CYS A 109 -3.81 -15.58 1.92
CA CYS A 109 -3.60 -14.16 2.12
C CYS A 109 -4.44 -13.72 3.33
N LEU A 110 -3.79 -13.22 4.37
CA LEU A 110 -4.43 -12.82 5.62
C LEU A 110 -4.21 -11.33 5.87
N LEU A 111 -5.27 -10.62 6.22
CA LEU A 111 -5.25 -9.21 6.57
C LEU A 111 -5.21 -9.04 8.10
N ALA A 112 -4.33 -8.16 8.58
CA ALA A 112 -4.33 -7.67 9.94
C ALA A 112 -4.50 -6.16 9.95
N LYS A 113 -5.44 -5.68 10.76
CA LYS A 113 -5.78 -4.27 10.89
C LYS A 113 -5.10 -3.66 12.11
N GLY A 114 -4.51 -2.47 11.93
CA GLY A 114 -4.02 -1.64 13.03
C GLY A 114 -5.12 -0.81 13.73
N PRO A 115 -4.75 0.09 14.66
CA PRO A 115 -3.38 0.37 15.10
C PRO A 115 -2.77 -0.80 15.88
N PHE A 116 -1.47 -1.00 15.73
CA PHE A 116 -0.74 -2.04 16.46
C PHE A 116 -0.13 -1.45 17.73
N VAL A 117 -0.54 -1.98 18.88
CA VAL A 117 -0.09 -1.52 20.20
C VAL A 117 0.51 -2.70 20.95
N GLN A 118 1.60 -2.45 21.66
CA GLN A 118 2.27 -3.48 22.45
C GLN A 118 1.30 -4.11 23.46
N ASN A 119 1.40 -5.43 23.61
CA ASN A 119 0.55 -6.25 24.48
C ASN A 119 -0.92 -6.33 24.06
N GLN A 120 -1.27 -5.91 22.83
CA GLN A 120 -2.57 -6.21 22.24
C GLN A 120 -2.46 -7.41 21.30
N THR A 121 -3.47 -8.28 21.35
CA THR A 121 -3.57 -9.41 20.42
C THR A 121 -3.94 -8.89 19.04
N VAL A 122 -3.14 -9.25 18.04
CA VAL A 122 -3.47 -9.00 16.63
C VAL A 122 -4.35 -10.12 16.11
N SER A 123 -5.52 -9.77 15.57
CA SER A 123 -6.39 -10.71 14.86
C SER A 123 -6.14 -10.64 13.36
N ARG A 124 -6.03 -11.81 12.73
CA ARG A 124 -5.99 -11.94 11.27
C ARG A 124 -7.36 -12.29 10.72
N GLU A 125 -7.62 -11.80 9.54
CA GLU A 125 -8.81 -12.10 8.75
C GLU A 125 -8.40 -12.70 7.41
N THR A 126 -9.02 -13.81 6.99
CA THR A 126 -8.70 -14.44 5.70
C THR A 126 -9.30 -13.64 4.55
N LEU A 127 -8.45 -13.19 3.62
CA LEU A 127 -8.87 -12.58 2.36
C LEU A 127 -9.14 -13.64 1.30
N SER A 128 -8.20 -14.57 1.15
CA SER A 128 -8.27 -15.65 0.16
C SER A 128 -7.39 -16.82 0.57
N THR A 129 -7.72 -18.01 0.08
CA THR A 129 -6.83 -19.18 0.09
C THR A 129 -5.85 -19.09 -1.08
N LEU A 130 -4.65 -19.66 -0.95
CA LEU A 130 -3.74 -19.83 -2.08
C LEU A 130 -4.28 -20.93 -3.01
N SER A 131 -4.88 -20.53 -4.13
CA SER A 131 -5.45 -21.48 -5.10
C SER A 131 -4.42 -22.01 -6.09
N GLU A 132 -3.40 -21.22 -6.40
CA GLU A 132 -2.34 -21.57 -7.36
C GLU A 132 -1.02 -20.94 -6.89
N ILE A 133 0.05 -21.75 -6.92
CA ILE A 133 1.40 -21.30 -6.62
C ILE A 133 2.06 -21.00 -7.96
N ASP A 134 2.27 -19.73 -8.24
CA ASP A 134 2.90 -19.22 -9.46
C ASP A 134 3.89 -18.10 -9.10
N ASN A 135 4.52 -17.47 -10.08
CA ASN A 135 5.34 -16.28 -9.89
C ASN A 135 4.52 -15.01 -9.62
N LYS A 136 3.19 -15.11 -9.54
CA LYS A 136 2.30 -13.97 -9.28
C LYS A 136 1.46 -14.17 -8.03
N ILE A 137 1.65 -13.26 -7.08
CA ILE A 137 0.84 -13.16 -5.86
C ILE A 137 -0.30 -12.19 -6.14
N ARG A 138 -1.54 -12.63 -5.94
CA ARG A 138 -2.73 -11.81 -6.19
C ARG A 138 -3.70 -11.87 -5.03
N PHE A 139 -4.20 -10.71 -4.63
CA PHE A 139 -5.30 -10.60 -3.68
C PHE A 139 -5.99 -9.25 -3.83
N ASN A 140 -7.20 -9.17 -3.30
CA ASN A 140 -7.90 -7.91 -3.15
C ASN A 140 -8.50 -7.83 -1.74
N PHE A 141 -8.76 -6.61 -1.30
CA PHE A 141 -9.44 -6.37 -0.04
C PHE A 141 -10.20 -5.05 -0.11
N ARG A 142 -11.26 -4.94 0.69
CA ARG A 142 -11.96 -3.67 0.84
C ARG A 142 -11.13 -2.69 1.67
N LEU A 143 -11.03 -1.44 1.22
CA LEU A 143 -10.25 -0.40 1.87
C LEU A 143 -10.77 -0.11 3.30
N ASP A 144 -12.08 -0.18 3.51
CA ASP A 144 -12.69 0.06 4.82
C ASP A 144 -12.34 -1.00 5.88
N ARG A 145 -11.93 -2.20 5.45
CA ARG A 145 -11.43 -3.24 6.35
C ARG A 145 -10.09 -2.87 6.98
N VAL A 146 -9.30 -2.04 6.30
CA VAL A 146 -8.00 -1.55 6.80
C VAL A 146 -8.16 -0.17 7.43
N PHE A 147 -8.74 0.78 6.70
CA PHE A 147 -8.78 2.20 7.08
C PHE A 147 -10.06 2.62 7.82
N GLY A 148 -11.04 1.71 7.97
CA GLY A 148 -12.36 2.04 8.50
C GLY A 148 -13.16 2.96 7.57
N ALA A 149 -14.10 3.71 8.14
CA ALA A 149 -14.96 4.60 7.35
C ALA A 149 -14.19 5.79 6.72
N ALA A 150 -13.00 6.12 7.23
CA ALA A 150 -12.21 7.26 6.80
C ALA A 150 -10.97 6.80 5.99
N VAL A 151 -11.20 6.31 4.77
CA VAL A 151 -10.11 5.93 3.86
C VAL A 151 -9.29 7.19 3.48
N PRO A 152 -7.96 7.18 3.68
CA PRO A 152 -7.11 8.33 3.41
C PRO A 152 -7.06 8.62 1.90
N ALA A 153 -6.82 9.88 1.54
CA ALA A 153 -6.74 10.28 0.12
C ALA A 153 -5.59 9.58 -0.61
N GLN A 154 -4.47 9.38 0.10
CA GLN A 154 -3.29 8.64 -0.33
C GLN A 154 -3.09 7.45 0.60
N ILE A 155 -2.86 6.29 0.01
CA ILE A 155 -2.57 5.05 0.70
C ILE A 155 -1.14 4.69 0.39
N TYR A 156 -0.29 4.70 1.41
CA TYR A 156 1.13 4.36 1.30
C TYR A 156 1.30 2.86 1.48
N PHE A 157 2.26 2.28 0.78
CA PHE A 157 2.51 0.85 0.85
C PHE A 157 3.94 0.46 0.49
N ASP A 158 4.33 -0.71 0.97
CA ASP A 158 5.49 -1.44 0.46
C ASP A 158 5.18 -2.93 0.43
N PHE A 159 5.87 -3.66 -0.43
CA PHE A 159 5.81 -5.10 -0.49
C PHE A 159 7.19 -5.67 -0.20
N ILE A 160 7.29 -6.56 0.79
CA ILE A 160 8.56 -7.17 1.21
C ILE A 160 8.48 -8.69 1.15
N SER A 161 9.59 -9.31 0.77
CA SER A 161 9.78 -10.76 0.84
C SER A 161 10.70 -11.13 2.00
N VAL A 162 10.29 -12.10 2.80
CA VAL A 162 10.98 -12.44 4.06
C VAL A 162 11.16 -13.97 4.12
N PRO A 163 12.40 -14.48 4.16
CA PRO A 163 12.66 -15.87 4.48
C PRO A 163 12.08 -16.21 5.86
N TRP A 164 11.46 -17.38 5.99
CA TRP A 164 10.75 -17.77 7.21
C TRP A 164 11.32 -19.01 7.92
N PRO A 165 12.62 -19.04 8.25
CA PRO A 165 13.24 -20.19 8.91
C PRO A 165 12.71 -20.41 10.32
N SER A 166 12.56 -21.67 10.75
CA SER A 166 12.26 -21.95 12.17
C SER A 166 13.46 -21.60 13.05
N GLY A 167 13.22 -20.87 14.15
CA GLY A 167 14.26 -20.60 15.15
C GLY A 167 15.41 -19.67 14.73
N ALA A 168 15.35 -19.01 13.57
CA ALA A 168 16.34 -18.00 13.15
C ALA A 168 15.69 -16.65 12.78
N ALA A 169 16.50 -15.59 12.67
CA ALA A 169 16.03 -14.23 12.45
C ALA A 169 15.32 -14.06 11.08
N LYS A 170 14.23 -13.29 11.05
CA LYS A 170 13.40 -13.02 9.86
C LYS A 170 13.80 -11.73 9.16
N ILE A 171 14.99 -11.71 8.57
CA ILE A 171 15.51 -10.53 7.87
C ILE A 171 14.90 -10.46 6.47
N PRO A 172 14.28 -9.33 6.04
CA PRO A 172 13.80 -9.21 4.67
C PRO A 172 14.91 -9.48 3.65
N ALA A 173 14.57 -10.22 2.61
CA ALA A 173 15.47 -10.47 1.50
C ALA A 173 15.33 -9.41 0.41
N ASP A 174 14.11 -8.90 0.23
CA ASP A 174 13.80 -7.94 -0.83
C ASP A 174 12.60 -7.05 -0.47
N HIS A 175 12.50 -5.90 -1.15
CA HIS A 175 11.39 -4.96 -1.06
C HIS A 175 11.25 -4.13 -2.33
N LEU A 176 10.19 -3.35 -2.48
CA LEU A 176 10.07 -2.46 -3.63
C LEU A 176 11.15 -1.38 -3.61
N SER A 177 11.89 -1.24 -4.71
CA SER A 177 12.98 -0.27 -4.89
C SER A 177 12.62 1.20 -4.64
N SER A 178 11.35 1.57 -4.79
CA SER A 178 10.89 2.93 -4.58
C SER A 178 10.48 3.17 -3.13
N THR A 179 11.01 4.23 -2.52
CA THR A 179 10.61 4.65 -1.16
C THR A 179 9.26 5.36 -1.18
N ASN A 180 8.45 5.12 -0.16
CA ASN A 180 7.16 5.78 0.06
C ASN A 180 6.15 5.65 -1.10
N ASN A 181 6.03 4.45 -1.68
CA ASN A 181 5.03 4.21 -2.73
C ASN A 181 3.63 4.56 -2.21
N TYR A 182 2.83 5.20 -3.04
CA TYR A 182 1.46 5.56 -2.68
C TYR A 182 0.50 5.50 -3.85
N ILE A 183 -0.76 5.21 -3.56
CA ILE A 183 -1.85 5.24 -4.53
C ILE A 183 -3.01 6.11 -4.02
N SER A 184 -3.68 6.78 -4.95
CA SER A 184 -4.88 7.57 -4.66
C SER A 184 -6.08 6.66 -4.41
N LYS A 185 -6.98 7.02 -3.47
CA LYS A 185 -8.25 6.30 -3.24
C LYS A 185 -9.30 6.47 -4.34
N VAL A 186 -9.00 7.26 -5.37
CA VAL A 186 -9.93 7.50 -6.48
C VAL A 186 -10.10 6.20 -7.27
N SER A 187 -11.35 5.82 -7.54
CA SER A 187 -11.67 4.62 -8.32
C SER A 187 -11.01 4.70 -9.70
N GLY A 188 -10.42 3.60 -10.15
CA GLY A 188 -9.63 3.51 -11.37
C GLY A 188 -8.18 3.95 -11.24
N SER A 189 -7.71 4.38 -10.05
CA SER A 189 -6.29 4.65 -9.84
C SER A 189 -5.49 3.37 -9.99
N ILE A 190 -4.37 3.44 -10.73
CA ILE A 190 -3.44 2.32 -10.92
C ILE A 190 -2.04 2.85 -10.73
N LEU A 191 -1.25 2.14 -9.91
CA LEU A 191 0.19 2.33 -9.79
C LEU A 191 0.88 1.00 -10.10
N THR A 192 1.94 1.06 -10.89
CA THR A 192 2.87 -0.05 -11.06
C THR A 192 4.25 0.42 -10.63
N VAL A 193 4.83 -0.26 -9.65
CA VAL A 193 6.22 -0.13 -9.24
C VAL A 193 6.96 -1.29 -9.86
N ASN A 194 7.98 -1.01 -10.67
CA ASN A 194 8.83 -2.03 -11.28
C ASN A 194 10.17 -2.08 -10.54
N ASP A 195 10.76 -3.25 -10.52
CA ASP A 195 12.11 -3.48 -10.02
C ASP A 195 12.99 -4.18 -11.04
N GLU A 196 14.29 -4.17 -10.78
CA GLU A 196 15.28 -4.91 -11.55
C GLU A 196 15.46 -6.32 -10.98
N VAL A 197 15.63 -7.31 -11.86
CA VAL A 197 15.93 -8.69 -11.44
C VAL A 197 17.24 -8.71 -10.67
N ASN A 198 17.20 -9.16 -9.42
CA ASN A 198 18.39 -9.34 -8.61
C ASN A 198 18.87 -10.79 -8.65
N VAL A 199 19.82 -11.07 -9.54
CA VAL A 199 20.40 -12.41 -9.75
C VAL A 199 21.12 -13.01 -8.54
N SER A 200 21.37 -12.21 -7.49
CA SER A 200 21.95 -12.69 -6.23
C SER A 200 20.90 -13.20 -5.23
N LEU A 201 19.63 -12.88 -5.46
CA LEU A 201 18.50 -13.35 -4.67
C LEU A 201 17.94 -14.65 -5.24
N ASP A 202 17.28 -15.41 -4.36
CA ASP A 202 16.45 -16.53 -4.78
C ASP A 202 15.25 -16.00 -5.59
N PRO A 203 14.97 -16.55 -6.79
CA PRO A 203 13.87 -16.08 -7.63
C PRO A 203 12.50 -16.07 -6.94
N ALA A 204 12.26 -16.94 -5.96
CA ALA A 204 11.01 -16.97 -5.19
C ALA A 204 10.87 -15.79 -4.21
N ARG A 205 11.93 -14.99 -4.03
CA ARG A 205 11.98 -13.82 -3.15
C ARG A 205 12.26 -12.51 -3.89
N ASP A 206 12.82 -12.58 -5.09
CA ASP A 206 13.14 -11.44 -5.96
C ASP A 206 11.86 -10.84 -6.56
N ILE A 207 11.50 -9.63 -6.13
CA ILE A 207 10.29 -8.89 -6.51
C ILE A 207 10.59 -8.10 -7.77
N ILE A 208 9.85 -8.35 -8.86
CA ILE A 208 10.07 -7.70 -10.16
C ILE A 208 9.07 -6.58 -10.42
N SER A 209 7.85 -6.71 -9.90
CA SER A 209 6.88 -5.62 -9.96
C SER A 209 5.77 -5.78 -8.94
N CYS A 210 5.22 -4.66 -8.51
CA CYS A 210 3.97 -4.59 -7.77
C CYS A 210 3.01 -3.63 -8.49
N LYS A 211 1.85 -4.15 -8.89
CA LYS A 211 0.74 -3.38 -9.43
C LYS A 211 -0.35 -3.29 -8.37
N VAL A 212 -0.73 -2.08 -8.03
CA VAL A 212 -1.84 -1.77 -7.14
C VAL A 212 -2.90 -1.00 -7.93
N ALA A 213 -4.16 -1.38 -7.77
CA ALA A 213 -5.30 -0.71 -8.39
C ALA A 213 -6.42 -0.48 -7.37
N VAL A 214 -7.02 0.71 -7.41
CA VAL A 214 -8.22 1.05 -6.63
C VAL A 214 -9.45 0.89 -7.51
N GLN A 215 -10.41 0.10 -7.06
CA GLN A 215 -11.65 -0.25 -7.76
C GLN A 215 -12.86 0.38 -7.07
#